data_AF-A0A2E2R5P8-F1
#
_entry.id   AF-A0A2E2R5P8-F1
#
_cell.length_a   1.000
_cell.length_b   1.000
_cell.length_c   1.000
_cell.angle_alpha   90.00
_cell.angle_beta   90.00
_cell.angle_gamma   90.00
#
_symmetry.space_group_name_H-M   'P 1'
#
loop_
_entity.id
_entity.type
_entity.pdbx_description
1 polymer ?
#
loop_
_entity_poly.entity_id
_entity_poly.type
_entity_poly.pdbx_seq_one_letter_code
_entity_poly.pdbx_strand_id
1 'polypeptide(L)'
;MHHARFHGIRSLNELEYILEGYDEDSEWPENSGVSYTKYFLSDAFDDGFRLTSLTFLIWNELIEKYNLAFKSFKPKSDQIEIPMNQIANLIERILKDMGNKSFDHLESNLNSQYISNILVQQNLTSQIWTTSTG
;
A
#
# COMPACT_ATOMS: atom_id res chain seq x y z
N MET A 1 3.80 -7.74 -30.98
CA MET A 1 3.57 -6.97 -29.75
C MET A 1 3.65 -7.96 -28.59
N HIS A 2 4.63 -7.80 -27.70
CA HIS A 2 4.71 -8.61 -26.48
C HIS A 2 3.84 -7.93 -25.43
N HIS A 3 2.66 -8.50 -25.13
CA HIS A 3 1.90 -8.11 -23.96
C HIS A 3 2.65 -8.68 -22.74
N ALA A 4 3.43 -7.85 -22.05
CA ALA A 4 3.95 -8.24 -20.74
C ALA A 4 2.74 -8.54 -19.85
N ARG A 5 2.66 -9.75 -19.30
CA ARG A 5 1.62 -10.05 -18.30
C ARG A 5 1.84 -9.11 -17.13
N PHE A 6 0.79 -8.38 -16.76
CA PHE A 6 0.81 -7.62 -15.52
C PHE A 6 1.03 -8.60 -14.37
N HIS A 7 2.01 -8.31 -13.55
CA HIS A 7 2.29 -9.06 -12.34
C HIS A 7 2.12 -8.13 -11.14
N GLY A 8 1.80 -8.73 -9.99
CA GLY A 8 1.88 -8.06 -8.71
C GLY A 8 3.32 -7.73 -8.31
N ILE A 9 3.45 -7.17 -7.10
CA ILE A 9 4.70 -6.61 -6.58
C ILE A 9 5.51 -7.72 -5.93
N ARG A 10 6.77 -7.82 -6.33
CA ARG A 10 7.66 -8.95 -6.01
C ARG A 10 8.88 -8.54 -5.22
N SER A 11 9.15 -7.24 -5.10
CA SER A 11 10.30 -6.74 -4.35
C SER A 11 10.01 -5.42 -3.65
N LEU A 12 10.87 -5.12 -2.66
CA LEU A 12 10.91 -3.82 -2.00
C LEU A 12 11.07 -2.67 -3.00
N ASN A 13 11.97 -2.83 -3.98
CA ASN A 13 12.25 -1.79 -4.98
C ASN A 13 11.05 -1.54 -5.91
N GLU A 14 10.31 -2.59 -6.28
CA GLU A 14 9.07 -2.44 -7.05
C GLU A 14 8.00 -1.71 -6.23
N LEU A 15 7.92 -1.98 -4.92
CA LEU A 15 7.02 -1.23 -4.04
C LEU A 15 7.43 0.24 -3.95
N GLU A 16 8.72 0.52 -3.72
CA GLU A 16 9.25 1.89 -3.64
C GLU A 16 8.92 2.69 -4.90
N TYR A 17 9.18 2.12 -6.08
CA TYR A 17 8.86 2.72 -7.37
C TYR A 17 7.38 3.06 -7.51
N ILE A 18 6.50 2.22 -6.98
CA ILE A 18 5.06 2.49 -7.00
C ILE A 18 4.69 3.62 -6.05
N LEU A 19 5.27 3.65 -4.85
CA LEU A 19 5.01 4.71 -3.88
C LEU A 19 5.56 6.06 -4.36
N GLU A 20 6.71 6.06 -5.02
CA GLU A 20 7.26 7.24 -5.70
C GLU A 20 6.28 7.79 -6.74
N GLY A 21 5.58 6.90 -7.47
CA GLY A 21 4.54 7.31 -8.39
C GLY A 21 3.39 8.10 -7.74
N TYR A 22 3.06 7.84 -6.48
CA TYR A 22 2.07 8.66 -5.74
C TYR A 22 2.65 10.00 -5.27
N ASP A 23 3.94 10.01 -4.96
CA ASP A 23 4.65 11.18 -4.43
C ASP A 23 5.00 12.20 -5.53
N GLU A 24 5.35 11.73 -6.74
CA GLU A 24 5.97 12.56 -7.79
C GLU A 24 5.35 12.38 -9.20
N ASP A 25 5.01 11.15 -9.62
CA ASP A 25 4.58 10.89 -11.02
C ASP A 25 3.04 10.88 -11.24
N SER A 26 2.28 11.19 -10.21
CA SER A 26 0.82 11.25 -10.26
C SER A 26 0.33 12.68 -10.15
N GLU A 27 -0.91 12.90 -10.57
CA GLU A 27 -1.51 14.22 -10.50
C GLU A 27 -2.99 14.15 -10.16
N TRP A 28 -3.40 14.91 -9.14
CA TRP A 28 -4.80 15.02 -8.76
C TRP A 28 -5.11 16.36 -8.06
N PRO A 29 -6.14 17.11 -8.53
CA PRO A 29 -6.92 16.86 -9.75
C PRO A 29 -6.09 16.95 -11.03
N GLU A 30 -6.61 16.46 -12.14
CA GLU A 30 -5.94 16.54 -13.44
C GLU A 30 -5.60 17.99 -13.82
N ASN A 31 -4.38 18.23 -14.32
CA ASN A 31 -3.82 19.55 -14.67
C ASN A 31 -3.63 20.54 -13.49
N SER A 32 -3.55 20.05 -12.24
CA SER A 32 -3.20 20.83 -11.04
C SER A 32 -1.71 20.95 -10.74
N GLY A 33 -0.88 20.03 -11.26
CA GLY A 33 0.53 19.87 -10.85
C GLY A 33 0.70 19.40 -9.41
N VAL A 34 -0.36 18.86 -8.76
CA VAL A 34 -0.34 18.39 -7.38
C VAL A 34 -0.31 16.87 -7.38
N SER A 35 0.72 16.28 -6.78
CA SER A 35 0.82 14.83 -6.65
C SER A 35 -0.26 14.25 -5.74
N TYR A 36 -0.57 12.97 -5.92
CA TYR A 36 -1.65 12.33 -5.16
C TYR A 36 -1.38 12.35 -3.65
N THR A 37 -0.14 12.11 -3.21
CA THR A 37 0.23 12.23 -1.79
C THR A 37 0.02 13.66 -1.29
N LYS A 38 0.50 14.67 -2.02
CA LYS A 38 0.36 16.07 -1.64
C LYS A 38 -1.10 16.51 -1.55
N TYR A 39 -1.96 16.03 -2.45
CA TYR A 39 -3.38 16.38 -2.42
C TYR A 39 -4.06 15.98 -1.11
N PHE A 40 -3.79 14.79 -0.58
CA PHE A 40 -4.41 14.29 0.66
C PHE A 40 -3.69 14.76 1.92
N LEU A 41 -2.38 14.98 1.84
CA LEU A 41 -1.49 15.22 2.99
C LEU A 41 -0.67 16.50 2.82
N SER A 42 -1.27 17.59 2.32
CA SER A 42 -0.54 18.80 1.92
C SER A 42 0.45 19.31 2.98
N ASP A 43 -0.02 19.53 4.21
CA ASP A 43 0.84 20.05 5.29
C ASP A 43 1.99 19.09 5.59
N ALA A 44 1.70 17.80 5.77
CA ALA A 44 2.73 16.81 6.06
C ALA A 44 3.71 16.61 4.89
N PHE A 45 3.23 16.69 3.64
CA PHE A 45 4.06 16.60 2.45
C PHE A 45 5.02 17.78 2.31
N ASP A 46 4.52 18.99 2.61
CA ASP A 46 5.33 20.21 2.65
C ASP A 46 6.34 20.18 3.82
N ASP A 47 6.03 19.47 4.91
CA ASP A 47 6.96 19.15 6.02
C ASP A 47 7.94 18.00 5.69
N GLY A 48 7.88 17.41 4.49
CA GLY A 48 8.83 16.41 4.00
C GLY A 48 8.33 14.96 4.04
N PHE A 49 7.08 14.70 4.44
CA PHE A 49 6.49 13.37 4.32
C PHE A 49 6.42 12.90 2.86
N ARG A 50 6.75 11.63 2.66
CA ARG A 50 6.62 10.92 1.38
C ARG A 50 6.12 9.51 1.65
N LEU A 51 5.25 8.96 0.79
CA LEU A 51 4.81 7.56 0.94
C LEU A 51 5.99 6.59 0.81
N THR A 52 6.98 6.92 -0.01
CA THR A 52 8.24 6.15 -0.12
C THR A 52 8.93 5.95 1.23
N SER A 53 8.75 6.84 2.22
CA SER A 53 9.27 6.64 3.58
C SER A 53 8.67 5.41 4.29
N LEU A 54 7.50 4.94 3.87
CA LEU A 54 6.81 3.79 4.42
C LEU A 54 7.16 2.46 3.72
N THR A 55 7.97 2.49 2.64
CA THR A 55 8.24 1.31 1.79
C THR A 55 8.68 0.10 2.62
N PHE A 56 9.69 0.28 3.48
CA PHE A 56 10.22 -0.81 4.30
C PHE A 56 9.19 -1.35 5.30
N LEU A 57 8.42 -0.45 5.92
CA LEU A 57 7.39 -0.81 6.88
C LEU A 57 6.29 -1.65 6.23
N ILE A 58 5.77 -1.17 5.09
CA ILE A 58 4.70 -1.84 4.33
C ILE A 58 5.19 -3.19 3.82
N TRP A 59 6.39 -3.25 3.24
CA TRP A 59 6.95 -4.48 2.71
C TRP A 59 7.12 -5.55 3.80
N ASN A 60 7.69 -5.20 4.95
CA ASN A 60 7.90 -6.15 6.03
C ASN A 60 6.58 -6.72 6.56
N GLU A 61 5.57 -5.87 6.76
CA GLU A 61 4.25 -6.32 7.21
C GLU A 61 3.58 -7.25 6.19
N LEU A 62 3.65 -6.92 4.90
CA LEU A 62 3.16 -7.79 3.85
C LEU A 62 3.87 -9.14 3.88
N ILE A 63 5.20 -9.16 3.85
CA ILE A 63 5.97 -10.40 3.86
C ILE A 63 5.71 -11.24 5.12
N GLU A 64 5.56 -10.61 6.29
CA GLU A 64 5.16 -11.31 7.51
C GLU A 64 3.81 -12.00 7.34
N LYS A 65 2.76 -11.28 6.88
CA LYS A 65 1.43 -11.87 6.70
C LYS A 65 1.42 -12.95 5.63
N TYR A 66 2.15 -12.78 4.55
CA TYR A 66 2.31 -13.80 3.52
C TYR A 66 3.01 -15.05 4.08
N ASN A 67 4.09 -14.90 4.82
CA ASN A 67 4.80 -16.02 5.45
C ASN A 67 3.92 -16.76 6.46
N LEU A 68 3.10 -16.05 7.25
CA LEU A 68 2.13 -16.65 8.16
C LEU A 68 1.07 -17.44 7.37
N ALA A 69 0.54 -16.86 6.30
CA ALA A 69 -0.41 -17.55 5.42
C ALA A 69 0.22 -18.79 4.77
N PHE A 70 1.48 -18.72 4.34
CA PHE A 70 2.18 -19.87 3.75
C PHE A 70 2.48 -20.99 4.74
N LYS A 71 2.74 -20.67 6.00
CA LYS A 71 2.83 -21.68 7.07
C LYS A 71 1.50 -22.41 7.24
N SER A 72 0.37 -21.74 7.00
CA SER A 72 -0.97 -22.33 7.06
C SER A 72 -1.39 -23.03 5.76
N PHE A 73 -0.82 -22.64 4.61
CA PHE A 73 -1.18 -23.15 3.28
C PHE A 73 0.00 -23.12 2.32
N LYS A 74 0.38 -24.26 1.74
CA LYS A 74 1.49 -24.30 0.76
C LYS A 74 1.08 -23.61 -0.55
N PRO A 75 1.75 -22.52 -0.96
CA PRO A 75 1.41 -21.83 -2.20
C PRO A 75 1.78 -22.66 -3.43
N LYS A 76 1.17 -22.30 -4.57
CA LYS A 76 1.45 -22.90 -5.88
C LYS A 76 2.78 -22.42 -6.49
N SER A 77 3.39 -21.37 -5.92
CA SER A 77 4.63 -20.74 -6.38
C SER A 77 5.49 -20.37 -5.17
N ASP A 78 6.81 -20.51 -5.31
CA ASP A 78 7.78 -20.08 -4.29
C ASP A 78 8.06 -18.56 -4.36
N GLN A 79 7.60 -17.89 -5.42
CA GLN A 79 7.73 -16.45 -5.58
C GLN A 79 6.50 -15.73 -5.01
N ILE A 80 6.74 -14.80 -4.08
CA ILE A 80 5.72 -13.90 -3.56
C ILE A 80 5.37 -12.87 -4.63
N GLU A 81 4.08 -12.74 -4.90
CA GLU A 81 3.55 -11.72 -5.80
C GLU A 81 2.34 -11.07 -5.13
N ILE A 82 2.51 -9.82 -4.73
CA ILE A 82 1.52 -9.04 -3.99
C ILE A 82 0.59 -8.34 -4.99
N PRO A 83 -0.72 -8.64 -5.01
CA PRO A 83 -1.62 -8.02 -5.95
C PRO A 83 -1.62 -6.49 -5.86
N MET A 84 -1.56 -5.80 -7.00
CA MET A 84 -1.50 -4.32 -7.02
C MET A 84 -2.73 -3.68 -6.37
N ASN A 85 -3.91 -4.30 -6.45
CA ASN A 85 -5.11 -3.82 -5.78
C ASN A 85 -4.97 -3.83 -4.24
N GLN A 86 -4.18 -4.75 -3.68
CA GLN A 86 -3.90 -4.77 -2.24
C GLN A 86 -3.05 -3.56 -1.83
N ILE A 87 -2.02 -3.23 -2.62
CA ILE A 87 -1.19 -2.04 -2.43
C ILE A 87 -2.05 -0.78 -2.56
N ALA A 88 -2.80 -0.66 -3.65
CA ALA A 88 -3.65 0.50 -3.90
C ALA A 88 -4.66 0.74 -2.76
N ASN A 89 -5.34 -0.32 -2.29
CA ASN A 89 -6.29 -0.22 -1.18
C ASN A 89 -5.62 0.17 0.15
N LEU A 90 -4.38 -0.27 0.39
CA LEU A 90 -3.62 0.10 1.58
C LEU A 90 -3.26 1.59 1.54
N ILE A 91 -2.71 2.06 0.42
CA ILE A 91 -2.34 3.46 0.23
C ILE A 91 -3.57 4.36 0.30
N GLU A 92 -4.66 3.99 -0.37
CA GLU A 92 -5.92 4.73 -0.29
C GLU A 92 -6.43 4.85 1.15
N ARG A 93 -6.32 3.79 1.94
CA ARG A 93 -6.72 3.81 3.34
C ARG A 93 -5.82 4.71 4.19
N ILE A 94 -4.51 4.63 4.01
CA ILE A 94 -3.53 5.51 4.70
C ILE A 94 -3.85 6.98 4.40
N LEU A 95 -3.99 7.34 3.11
CA LEU A 95 -4.24 8.72 2.69
C LEU A 95 -5.57 9.25 3.23
N LYS A 96 -6.63 8.44 3.24
CA LYS A 96 -7.94 8.84 3.78
C LYS A 96 -7.94 8.96 5.30
N ASP A 97 -7.34 8.02 6.01
CA ASP A 97 -7.31 8.04 7.48
C ASP A 97 -6.40 9.16 8.02
N MET A 98 -5.30 9.45 7.33
CA MET A 98 -4.32 10.49 7.72
C MET A 98 -4.58 11.85 7.07
N GLY A 99 -5.60 11.97 6.23
CA GLY A 99 -5.94 13.23 5.57
C GLY A 99 -6.10 14.39 6.56
N ASN A 100 -5.50 15.54 6.24
CA ASN A 100 -5.48 16.75 7.06
C ASN A 100 -4.79 16.63 8.44
N LYS A 101 -3.98 15.60 8.67
CA LYS A 101 -3.21 15.46 9.93
C LYS A 101 -1.78 15.99 9.76
N SER A 102 -1.20 16.47 10.87
CA SER A 102 0.18 16.98 10.87
C SER A 102 1.21 15.88 10.71
N PHE A 103 2.41 16.25 10.25
CA PHE A 103 3.52 15.32 10.09
C PHE A 103 3.85 14.54 11.37
N ASP A 104 3.93 15.21 12.52
CA ASP A 104 4.14 14.57 13.84
C ASP A 104 3.09 13.47 14.15
N HIS A 105 1.84 13.71 13.73
CA HIS A 105 0.77 12.73 13.90
C HIS A 105 1.00 11.51 13.01
N LEU A 106 1.41 11.73 11.76
CA LEU A 106 1.73 10.65 10.84
C LEU A 106 2.89 9.81 11.40
N GLU A 107 3.99 10.44 11.80
CA GLU A 107 5.16 9.73 12.36
C GLU A 107 4.80 8.90 13.60
N SER A 108 3.93 9.42 14.46
CA SER A 108 3.51 8.73 15.68
C SER A 108 2.55 7.56 15.43
N ASN A 109 1.75 7.61 14.36
CA ASN A 109 0.64 6.67 14.14
C ASN A 109 0.89 5.67 12.99
N LEU A 110 1.72 6.01 12.00
CA LEU A 110 2.07 5.12 10.88
C LEU A 110 3.16 4.14 11.31
N ASN A 111 2.75 3.15 12.10
CA ASN A 111 3.61 2.09 12.62
C ASN A 111 3.14 0.70 12.16
N SER A 112 3.93 -0.33 12.52
CA SER A 112 3.69 -1.73 12.17
C SER A 112 2.27 -2.18 12.55
N GLN A 113 1.79 -1.83 13.75
CA GLN A 113 0.45 -2.21 14.20
C GLN A 113 -0.65 -1.60 13.33
N TYR A 114 -0.50 -0.33 12.93
CA TYR A 114 -1.46 0.34 12.06
C TYR A 114 -1.55 -0.33 10.68
N ILE A 115 -0.40 -0.58 10.04
CA ILE A 115 -0.35 -1.25 8.73
C ILE A 115 -0.90 -2.68 8.82
N SER A 116 -0.47 -3.45 9.82
CA SER A 116 -0.95 -4.81 10.10
C SER A 116 -2.48 -4.87 10.23
N ASN A 117 -3.08 -3.91 10.94
CA ASN A 117 -4.54 -3.83 11.12
C ASN A 117 -5.28 -3.64 9.79
N ILE A 118 -4.77 -2.79 8.88
CA ILE A 118 -5.38 -2.60 7.56
C ILE A 118 -5.28 -3.87 6.73
N LEU A 119 -4.11 -4.50 6.69
CA LEU A 119 -3.88 -5.73 5.91
C LEU A 119 -4.78 -6.88 6.37
N VAL A 120 -5.00 -7.02 7.68
CA VAL A 120 -5.93 -8.02 8.23
C VAL A 120 -7.37 -7.71 7.78
N GLN A 121 -7.81 -6.45 7.84
CA GLN A 121 -9.15 -6.05 7.39
C GLN A 121 -9.37 -6.34 5.90
N GLN A 122 -8.38 -6.07 5.04
CA GLN A 122 -8.45 -6.35 3.60
C GLN A 122 -8.56 -7.85 3.28
N ASN A 123 -7.89 -8.71 4.06
CA ASN A 123 -8.00 -10.15 3.92
C ASN A 123 -9.38 -10.67 4.37
N LEU A 124 -9.94 -10.11 5.45
CA LEU A 124 -11.29 -10.47 5.91
C LEU A 124 -12.37 -10.08 4.90
N THR A 125 -12.28 -8.90 4.28
CA THR A 125 -13.24 -8.49 3.25
C THR A 125 -13.15 -9.38 2.02
N SER A 126 -11.93 -9.74 1.58
CA SER A 126 -11.74 -10.66 0.44
C SER A 126 -12.35 -12.04 0.70
N GLN A 127 -12.31 -12.55 1.94
CA GLN A 127 -12.90 -13.85 2.31
C GLN A 127 -14.44 -13.79 2.37
N ILE A 128 -15.03 -12.69 2.85
CA ILE A 128 -16.50 -12.53 2.95
C ILE A 128 -17.15 -12.50 1.56
N TRP A 129 -16.52 -11.89 0.55
CA TRP A 129 -17.04 -11.90 -0.82
C TRP A 129 -16.89 -13.26 -1.53
N THR A 130 -16.01 -14.14 -1.04
CA THR A 130 -15.84 -15.50 -1.61
C THR A 130 -16.78 -16.55 -1.04
N THR A 131 -17.50 -16.27 0.06
CA THR A 131 -18.44 -17.22 0.69
C THR A 131 -19.91 -16.98 0.34
N SER A 132 -20.21 -16.02 -0.54
CA SER A 132 -21.59 -15.74 -0.99
C SER A 132 -21.84 -16.22 -2.42
N THR A 133 -21.70 -17.52 -2.67
CA THR A 133 -22.46 -18.23 -3.71
C THR A 133 -22.67 -19.67 -3.25
N GLY A 134 -23.81 -19.91 -2.62
CA GLY A 134 -24.41 -21.21 -2.35
C GLY A 134 -25.92 -21.09 -2.49
#